data_AF-A0AAD9GKW8-F1
#
_entry.id   AF-A0AAD9GKW8-F1
#
_cell.length_a   1.000
_cell.length_b   1.000
_cell.length_c   1.000
_cell.angle_alpha   90.00
_cell.angle_beta   90.00
_cell.angle_gamma   90.00
#
_symmetry.space_group_name_H-M   'P 1'
#
loop_
_entity.id
_entity.type
_entity.pdbx_description
1 polymer ?
#
loop_
_entity_poly.entity_id
_entity_poly.type
_entity_poly.pdbx_seq_one_letter_code
_entity_poly.pdbx_strand_id
1 'polypeptide(L)'
;MEPRAVLDYAFDTFGEEKALVVMNELVIPRIQDPERRATLLLSLMYFRPNTKTHCCGFKFCFNCKCMGHHDSCAEEFDEDNDLVRCRSCRVLLLKVEGCDQVVCVCGFDMSWTQEQMLHQKRKKKLVPVDIYDLALADYWLVFRYKQSNVNTLIWLQKEVVAVRLLLRPVFAKHFWRFRFNKILSTLRPAWDAKRARYVDETTVSVRGILRPALSSFIWRIRFTRVVSTMNSQLFWKAYYRWHSNELETEAEEMNTIFNIEVYDEE
;
A
#
# COMPACT_ATOMS: atom_id res chain seq x y z
N MET A 1 33.26 44.27 12.01
CA MET A 1 33.50 42.81 12.12
C MET A 1 32.72 42.15 11.00
N GLU A 2 33.37 41.32 10.19
CA GLU A 2 32.66 40.56 9.17
C GLU A 2 31.59 39.68 9.83
N PRO A 3 30.35 39.64 9.32
CA PRO A 3 29.26 38.86 9.91
C PRO A 3 29.57 37.36 10.07
N ARG A 4 30.57 36.85 9.32
CA ARG A 4 30.94 35.43 9.24
C ARG A 4 32.14 35.05 10.11
N ALA A 5 32.86 36.01 10.69
CA ALA A 5 34.09 35.74 11.43
C ALA A 5 33.93 34.72 12.58
N VAL A 6 32.75 34.69 13.21
CA VAL A 6 32.44 33.73 14.29
C VAL A 6 32.26 32.30 13.74
N LEU A 7 31.64 32.17 12.57
CA LEU A 7 31.47 30.88 11.91
C LEU A 7 32.81 30.38 11.37
N ASP A 8 33.57 31.24 10.70
CA ASP A 8 34.88 30.90 10.15
C ASP A 8 35.81 30.43 11.28
N TYR A 9 35.87 31.18 12.39
CA TYR A 9 36.61 30.77 13.59
C TYR A 9 36.14 29.42 14.14
N ALA A 10 34.83 29.17 14.22
CA ALA A 10 34.31 27.92 14.74
C ALA A 10 34.66 26.74 13.81
N PHE A 11 34.57 26.91 12.49
CA PHE A 11 34.93 25.90 11.51
C PHE A 11 36.43 25.60 11.52
N ASP A 12 37.27 26.63 11.59
CA ASP A 12 38.73 26.47 11.66
C ASP A 12 39.17 25.79 12.97
N THR A 13 38.50 26.08 14.09
CA THR A 13 38.90 25.58 15.41
C THR A 13 38.40 24.16 15.67
N PHE A 14 37.14 23.86 15.34
CA PHE A 14 36.49 22.60 15.73
C PHE A 14 36.32 21.61 14.59
N GLY A 15 36.53 22.04 13.34
CA GLY A 15 36.17 21.27 12.13
C GLY A 15 34.67 21.33 11.84
N GLU A 16 34.28 21.08 10.58
CA GLU A 16 32.91 21.33 10.09
C GLU A 16 31.80 20.67 10.90
N GLU A 17 31.88 19.35 11.13
CA GLU A 17 30.80 18.62 11.80
C GLU A 17 30.61 19.04 13.26
N LYS A 18 31.72 19.21 14.00
CA LYS A 18 31.67 19.58 15.42
C LYS A 18 31.27 21.03 15.60
N ALA A 19 31.76 21.93 14.74
CA ALA A 19 31.36 23.33 14.73
C ALA A 19 29.85 23.48 14.54
N LEU A 20 29.24 22.69 13.66
CA LEU A 20 27.78 22.72 13.44
C LEU A 20 26.99 22.34 14.70
N VAL A 21 27.39 21.26 15.38
CA VAL A 21 26.74 20.83 16.63
C VAL A 21 26.90 21.91 17.70
N VAL A 22 28.10 22.44 17.87
CA VAL A 22 28.38 23.50 18.85
C VAL A 22 27.53 24.74 18.53
N MET A 23 27.48 25.18 17.28
CA MET A 23 26.77 26.39 16.89
C MET A 23 25.25 26.23 17.01
N ASN A 24 24.67 25.15 16.47
CA ASN A 24 23.22 24.91 16.51
C ASN A 24 22.70 24.57 17.91
N GLU A 25 23.37 23.66 18.64
CA GLU A 25 22.84 23.12 19.89
C GLU A 25 23.29 23.91 21.12
N LEU A 26 24.49 24.51 21.09
CA LEU A 26 25.09 25.11 22.29
C LEU A 26 25.18 26.64 22.26
N VAL A 27 25.33 27.25 21.08
CA VAL A 27 25.53 28.72 20.97
C VAL A 27 24.22 29.42 20.68
N ILE A 28 23.52 29.07 19.59
CA ILE A 28 22.30 29.75 19.14
C ILE A 28 21.21 29.84 20.23
N PRO A 29 20.90 28.76 20.99
CA PRO A 29 19.87 28.82 22.04
C PRO A 29 20.25 29.73 23.22
N ARG A 30 21.55 29.97 23.43
CA ARG A 30 22.06 30.77 24.56
C ARG A 30 22.16 32.27 24.26
N ILE A 31 22.07 32.67 23.00
CA ILE A 31 22.06 34.08 22.61
C ILE A 31 20.70 34.69 23.02
N GLN A 32 20.75 35.62 23.98
CA GLN A 32 19.57 36.31 24.52
C GLN A 32 19.03 37.35 23.54
N ASP A 33 19.92 38.03 22.82
CA ASP A 33 19.54 39.06 21.86
C ASP A 33 18.94 38.41 20.59
N PRO A 34 17.63 38.63 20.31
CA PRO A 34 16.96 37.98 19.20
C PRO A 34 17.56 38.36 17.84
N GLU A 35 18.07 39.58 17.70
CA GLU A 35 18.68 40.05 16.46
C GLU A 35 19.99 39.29 16.17
N ARG A 36 20.93 39.28 17.12
CA ARG A 36 22.17 38.49 17.00
C ARG A 36 21.90 37.00 16.79
N ARG A 37 20.90 36.44 17.50
CA ARG A 37 20.52 35.04 17.34
C ARG A 37 20.03 34.75 15.93
N ALA A 38 19.16 35.61 15.40
CA ALA A 38 18.66 35.50 14.03
C ALA A 38 19.79 35.67 13.00
N THR A 39 20.66 36.67 13.16
CA THR A 39 21.80 36.89 12.26
C THR A 39 22.73 35.68 12.19
N LEU A 40 23.08 35.11 13.35
CA LEU A 40 23.96 33.93 13.39
C LEU A 40 23.28 32.72 12.76
N LEU A 41 22.01 32.46 13.09
CA LEU A 41 21.24 31.35 12.51
C LEU A 41 21.13 31.48 10.99
N LEU A 42 20.83 32.67 10.48
CA LEU A 42 20.74 32.94 9.04
C LEU A 42 22.09 32.74 8.34
N SER A 43 23.19 33.19 8.96
CA SER A 43 24.52 33.00 8.40
C SER A 43 24.92 31.52 8.33
N LEU A 44 24.54 30.72 9.34
CA LEU A 44 24.77 29.29 9.37
C LEU A 44 23.94 28.55 8.31
N MET A 45 22.65 28.92 8.18
CA MET A 45 21.76 28.38 7.16
C MET A 45 22.22 28.75 5.73
N TYR A 46 22.90 29.87 5.54
CA TYR A 46 23.46 30.24 4.24
C TYR A 46 24.63 29.33 3.82
N PHE A 47 25.50 28.98 4.78
CA PHE A 47 26.65 28.08 4.56
C PHE A 47 26.23 26.62 4.35
N ARG A 48 25.21 26.16 5.08
CA ARG A 48 24.64 24.82 4.95
C ARG A 48 23.14 24.92 4.74
N PRO A 49 22.71 25.13 3.49
CA PRO A 49 21.31 25.38 3.20
C PRO A 49 20.43 24.14 3.37
N ASN A 50 21.00 22.95 3.57
CA ASN A 50 20.22 21.73 3.72
C ASN A 50 19.43 21.74 5.03
N THR A 51 18.13 21.94 4.93
CA THR A 51 17.22 21.95 6.06
C THR A 51 15.98 21.11 5.78
N LYS A 52 15.15 20.90 6.80
CA LYS A 52 13.90 20.15 6.70
C LYS A 52 12.73 21.06 7.02
N THR A 53 11.65 20.91 6.28
CA THR A 53 10.39 21.59 6.60
C THR A 53 9.84 21.09 7.93
N HIS A 54 9.27 21.98 8.74
CA HIS A 54 8.62 21.60 10.00
C HIS A 54 7.30 20.84 9.78
N CYS A 55 6.59 21.10 8.68
CA CYS A 55 5.28 20.51 8.43
C CYS A 55 5.34 19.04 8.00
N CYS A 56 6.28 18.65 7.14
CA CYS A 56 6.35 17.30 6.58
C CYS A 56 7.76 16.68 6.61
N GLY A 57 8.74 17.35 7.23
CA GLY A 57 10.12 16.84 7.35
C GLY A 57 10.87 16.77 6.02
N PHE A 58 10.37 17.44 4.99
CA PHE A 58 10.90 17.34 3.63
C PHE A 58 12.20 18.14 3.49
N LYS A 59 13.19 17.56 2.80
CA LYS A 59 14.50 18.21 2.61
C LYS A 59 14.41 19.29 1.54
N PHE A 60 14.85 20.49 1.88
CA PHE A 60 14.92 21.61 0.95
C PHE A 60 16.20 22.43 1.17
N CYS A 61 16.60 23.18 0.15
CA CYS A 61 17.73 24.09 0.21
C CYS A 61 17.27 25.47 0.70
N PHE A 62 17.86 25.98 1.78
CA PHE A 62 17.54 27.29 2.35
C PHE A 62 17.85 28.44 1.40
N ASN A 63 18.80 28.31 0.48
CA ASN A 63 19.19 29.42 -0.40
C ASN A 63 18.20 29.61 -1.55
N CYS A 64 17.89 28.56 -2.32
CA CYS A 64 16.93 28.63 -3.43
C CYS A 64 15.47 28.27 -3.05
N LYS A 65 15.26 27.66 -1.88
CA LYS A 65 13.97 27.10 -1.42
C LYS A 65 13.43 25.92 -2.25
N CYS A 66 14.23 25.33 -3.13
CA CYS A 66 13.87 24.16 -3.94
C CYS A 66 14.12 22.83 -3.21
N MET A 67 13.49 21.78 -3.74
CA MET A 67 13.59 20.40 -3.31
C MET A 67 15.00 19.85 -3.46
N GLY A 68 15.47 19.17 -2.40
CA GLY A 68 16.72 18.44 -2.44
C GLY A 68 17.96 19.31 -2.18
N HIS A 69 19.11 18.73 -2.49
CA HIS A 69 20.41 19.37 -2.37
C HIS A 69 21.01 19.51 -3.76
N HIS A 70 21.49 20.71 -4.07
CA HIS A 70 22.21 20.99 -5.30
C HIS A 70 23.43 21.84 -4.97
N ASP A 71 24.53 21.59 -5.67
CA ASP A 71 25.81 22.24 -5.43
C ASP A 71 25.81 23.72 -5.85
N SER A 72 24.98 24.06 -6.84
CA SER A 72 24.70 25.43 -7.25
C SER A 72 23.20 25.71 -7.16
N CYS A 73 22.84 26.85 -6.55
CA CYS A 73 21.46 27.32 -6.54
C CYS A 73 21.21 28.04 -7.87
N ALA A 74 20.54 27.38 -8.82
CA ALA A 74 20.03 28.06 -9.99
C ALA A 74 18.82 28.91 -9.57
N GLU A 75 18.79 30.19 -9.94
CA GLU A 75 17.65 31.06 -9.74
C GLU A 75 16.64 30.84 -10.87
N GLU A 76 15.90 29.74 -10.81
CA GLU A 76 14.71 29.55 -11.66
C GLU A 76 13.50 30.13 -10.93
N PHE A 77 13.35 31.45 -11.03
CA PHE A 77 12.18 32.16 -10.53
C PHE A 77 11.16 32.34 -11.65
N ASP A 78 9.96 31.81 -11.46
CA ASP A 78 8.85 32.00 -12.38
C ASP A 78 7.85 32.99 -11.78
N GLU A 79 7.88 34.24 -12.23
CA GLU A 79 6.97 35.30 -11.78
C GLU A 79 5.49 34.91 -11.86
N ASP A 80 5.10 34.09 -12.82
CA ASP A 80 3.70 33.74 -13.06
C ASP A 80 3.22 32.57 -12.18
N ASN A 81 4.13 31.72 -11.71
CA ASN A 81 3.81 30.58 -10.87
C ASN A 81 4.16 30.81 -9.40
N ASP A 82 5.25 31.51 -9.10
CA ASP A 82 5.77 31.60 -7.73
C ASP A 82 5.15 32.77 -6.93
N LEU A 83 4.38 33.64 -7.58
CA LEU A 83 3.76 34.80 -6.95
C LEU A 83 2.24 34.70 -6.87
N VAL A 84 1.70 34.88 -5.66
CA VAL A 84 0.26 34.92 -5.38
C VAL A 84 -0.05 36.08 -4.44
N ARG A 85 -1.13 36.82 -4.70
CA ARG A 85 -1.62 37.83 -3.75
C ARG A 85 -2.61 37.21 -2.78
N CYS A 86 -2.41 37.44 -1.49
CA CYS A 86 -3.35 37.01 -0.44
C CYS A 86 -4.73 37.63 -0.68
N ARG A 87 -5.80 36.83 -0.63
CA ARG A 87 -7.17 37.32 -0.83
C ARG A 87 -7.67 38.23 0.29
N SER A 88 -7.16 38.05 1.51
CA SER A 88 -7.53 38.85 2.69
C SER A 88 -6.79 40.19 2.75
N CYS A 89 -5.46 40.18 2.89
CA CYS A 89 -4.67 41.40 3.09
C CYS A 89 -3.97 41.95 1.82
N ARG A 90 -4.09 41.25 0.67
CA ARG A 90 -3.48 41.63 -0.63
C ARG A 90 -1.95 41.69 -0.67
N VAL A 91 -1.27 41.27 0.39
CA VAL A 91 0.19 41.10 0.39
C VAL A 91 0.59 40.08 -0.68
N LEU A 92 1.67 40.38 -1.40
CA LEU A 92 2.28 39.48 -2.37
C LEU A 92 3.08 38.42 -1.61
N LEU A 93 2.75 37.16 -1.85
CA LEU A 93 3.44 36.00 -1.31
C LEU A 93 4.27 35.37 -2.42
N LEU A 94 5.51 35.04 -2.09
CA LEU A 94 6.42 34.27 -2.93
C LEU A 94 6.51 32.86 -2.36
N LYS A 95 6.26 31.84 -3.17
CA LYS A 95 6.55 30.45 -2.85
C LYS A 95 7.09 29.76 -4.09
N VAL A 96 8.33 29.30 -3.99
CA VAL A 96 9.04 28.56 -5.04
C VAL A 96 8.63 27.09 -4.97
N GLU A 97 8.95 26.40 -3.87
CA GLU A 97 8.53 25.01 -3.64
C GLU A 97 8.10 24.76 -2.18
N GLY A 98 7.50 23.59 -1.93
CA GLY A 98 7.08 23.15 -0.59
C GLY A 98 5.61 22.71 -0.51
N CYS A 99 5.10 22.57 0.71
CA CYS A 99 3.73 22.11 0.98
C CYS A 99 2.68 23.04 0.35
N ASP A 100 1.54 22.49 -0.06
CA ASP A 100 0.45 23.27 -0.66
C ASP A 100 -0.24 24.21 0.34
N GLN A 101 -0.26 23.86 1.62
CA GLN A 101 -0.84 24.70 2.66
C GLN A 101 0.08 25.88 2.99
N VAL A 102 -0.43 27.10 2.86
CA VAL A 102 0.30 28.34 3.14
C VAL A 102 -0.54 29.26 4.01
N VAL A 103 0.05 29.73 5.12
CA VAL A 103 -0.57 30.72 6.00
C VAL A 103 0.06 32.07 5.74
N CYS A 104 -0.75 33.06 5.39
CA CYS A 104 -0.30 34.44 5.22
C CYS A 104 0.09 35.06 6.58
N VAL A 105 0.91 36.11 6.55
CA VAL A 105 1.25 36.94 7.73
C VAL A 105 0.00 37.54 8.39
N CYS A 106 -1.08 37.76 7.65
CA CYS A 106 -2.37 38.20 8.23
C CYS A 106 -3.18 37.09 8.91
N GLY A 107 -2.68 35.85 8.92
CA GLY A 107 -3.37 34.68 9.47
C GLY A 107 -4.32 33.99 8.50
N PHE A 108 -4.47 34.48 7.26
CA PHE A 108 -5.30 33.82 6.25
C PHE A 108 -4.64 32.52 5.77
N ASP A 109 -5.36 31.42 5.95
CA ASP A 109 -4.92 30.09 5.54
C ASP A 109 -5.46 29.75 4.14
N MET A 110 -4.61 29.23 3.26
CA MET A 110 -4.95 28.97 1.86
C MET A 110 -4.16 27.82 1.25
N SER A 111 -4.78 27.16 0.26
CA SER A 111 -4.11 26.22 -0.64
C SER A 111 -3.43 26.99 -1.77
N TRP A 112 -2.12 26.85 -1.88
CA TRP A 112 -1.30 27.54 -2.86
C TRP A 112 -1.72 27.21 -4.30
N THR A 113 -1.90 25.94 -4.61
CA THR A 113 -2.33 25.46 -5.94
C THR A 113 -3.69 26.05 -6.30
N GLN A 114 -4.63 26.10 -5.35
CA GLN A 114 -5.94 26.69 -5.58
C GLN A 114 -5.84 28.19 -5.89
N GLU A 115 -5.04 28.94 -5.12
CA GLU A 115 -4.84 30.38 -5.34
C GLU A 115 -4.13 30.66 -6.67
N GLN A 116 -3.05 29.94 -7.01
CA GLN A 116 -2.40 30.03 -8.32
C GLN A 116 -3.42 29.83 -9.45
N MET A 117 -4.22 28.76 -9.39
CA MET A 117 -5.25 28.49 -10.39
C MET A 117 -6.29 29.62 -10.49
N LEU A 118 -6.68 30.24 -9.37
CA LEU A 118 -7.60 31.37 -9.36
C LEU A 118 -6.99 32.60 -10.01
N HIS A 119 -5.75 32.95 -9.67
CA HIS A 119 -5.02 34.07 -10.26
C HIS A 119 -4.81 33.88 -11.77
N GLN A 120 -4.40 32.70 -12.21
CA GLN A 120 -4.26 32.37 -13.64
C GLN A 120 -5.60 32.48 -14.38
N LYS A 121 -6.69 31.95 -13.82
CA LYS A 121 -8.03 32.07 -14.42
C LYS A 121 -8.50 33.52 -14.46
N ARG A 122 -8.18 34.33 -13.46
CA ARG A 122 -8.47 35.76 -13.44
C ARG A 122 -7.67 36.52 -14.50
N LYS A 123 -6.37 36.22 -14.66
CA LYS A 123 -5.52 36.77 -15.74
C LYS A 123 -6.15 36.50 -17.11
N LYS A 124 -6.76 35.32 -17.27
CA LYS A 124 -7.53 34.90 -18.47
C LYS A 124 -8.98 35.41 -18.51
N LYS A 125 -9.43 36.23 -17.54
CA LYS A 125 -10.81 36.74 -17.41
C LYS A 125 -11.89 35.63 -17.36
N LEU A 126 -11.54 34.45 -16.83
CA LEU A 126 -12.45 33.30 -16.71
C LEU A 126 -13.16 33.22 -15.34
N VAL A 127 -12.78 34.07 -14.39
CA VAL A 127 -13.44 34.16 -13.08
C VAL A 127 -14.44 35.31 -13.13
N PRO A 128 -15.76 35.05 -12.99
CA PRO A 128 -16.80 36.07 -13.08
C PRO A 128 -16.97 36.88 -11.78
N VAL A 129 -16.25 36.52 -10.73
CA VAL A 129 -16.34 37.05 -9.37
C VAL A 129 -15.02 37.71 -8.99
N ASP A 130 -15.07 38.76 -8.17
CA ASP A 130 -13.84 39.30 -7.58
C ASP A 130 -13.28 38.32 -6.55
N ILE A 131 -12.05 37.86 -6.80
CA ILE A 131 -11.38 36.91 -5.91
C ILE A 131 -11.06 37.52 -4.54
N TYR A 132 -11.05 38.85 -4.41
CA TYR A 132 -10.78 39.51 -3.12
C TYR A 132 -12.01 39.64 -2.21
N ASP A 133 -13.21 39.40 -2.74
CA ASP A 133 -14.40 39.21 -1.93
C ASP A 133 -14.43 37.75 -1.46
N LEU A 134 -13.91 37.50 -0.25
CA LEU A 134 -13.76 36.15 0.29
C LEU A 134 -15.07 35.37 0.28
N ALA A 135 -16.18 35.98 0.71
CA ALA A 135 -17.47 35.31 0.80
C ALA A 135 -17.99 34.91 -0.58
N LEU A 136 -17.91 35.83 -1.55
CA LEU A 136 -18.39 35.58 -2.90
C LEU A 136 -17.48 34.58 -3.64
N ALA A 137 -16.17 34.69 -3.47
CA ALA A 137 -15.19 33.79 -4.06
C ALA A 137 -15.33 32.36 -3.52
N ASP A 138 -15.50 32.20 -2.21
CA ASP A 138 -15.67 30.88 -1.59
C ASP A 138 -17.00 30.23 -2.02
N TYR A 139 -18.08 31.00 -2.09
CA TYR A 139 -19.35 30.52 -2.64
C TYR A 139 -19.20 30.05 -4.09
N TRP A 140 -18.50 30.83 -4.93
CA TRP A 140 -18.25 30.47 -6.32
C TRP A 140 -17.39 29.20 -6.46
N LEU A 141 -16.37 29.03 -5.62
CA LEU A 141 -15.54 27.83 -5.58
C LEU A 141 -16.36 26.59 -5.23
N VAL A 142 -17.22 26.67 -4.21
CA VAL A 142 -18.14 25.59 -3.82
C VAL A 142 -19.11 25.27 -4.96
N PHE A 143 -19.68 26.29 -5.61
CA PHE A 143 -20.54 26.11 -6.78
C PHE A 143 -19.81 25.40 -7.92
N ARG A 144 -18.58 25.80 -8.24
CA ARG A 144 -17.75 25.19 -9.30
C ARG A 144 -17.41 23.73 -9.00
N TYR A 145 -17.08 23.41 -7.76
CA TYR A 145 -16.85 22.02 -7.33
C TYR A 145 -18.10 21.16 -7.54
N LYS A 146 -19.27 21.66 -7.11
CA LYS A 146 -20.55 20.98 -7.34
C LYS A 146 -20.86 20.81 -8.83
N GLN A 147 -20.64 21.86 -9.63
CA GLN A 147 -20.86 21.82 -11.08
C GLN A 147 -19.92 20.82 -11.77
N SER A 148 -18.66 20.73 -11.35
CA SER A 148 -17.71 19.73 -11.86
C SER A 148 -18.22 18.31 -11.62
N ASN A 149 -18.73 18.02 -10.42
CA ASN A 149 -19.30 16.72 -10.08
C ASN A 149 -20.57 16.40 -10.89
N VAL A 150 -21.41 17.39 -11.16
CA VAL A 150 -22.58 17.21 -12.02
C VAL A 150 -22.15 16.98 -13.47
N ASN A 151 -21.16 17.71 -13.97
CA ASN A 151 -20.65 17.56 -15.33
C ASN A 151 -19.95 16.20 -15.53
N THR A 152 -19.20 15.69 -14.56
CA THR A 152 -18.63 14.33 -14.62
C THR A 152 -19.73 13.29 -14.58
N LEU A 153 -20.78 13.48 -13.77
CA LEU A 153 -21.95 12.59 -13.76
C LEU A 153 -22.68 12.58 -15.11
N ILE A 154 -22.89 13.75 -15.71
CA ILE A 154 -23.51 13.88 -17.04
C ILE A 154 -22.60 13.30 -18.13
N TRP A 155 -21.29 13.51 -18.04
CA TRP A 155 -20.32 12.93 -18.99
C TRP A 155 -20.30 11.40 -18.90
N LEU A 156 -20.24 10.84 -17.69
CA LEU A 156 -20.38 9.40 -17.45
C LEU A 156 -21.72 8.88 -17.95
N GLN A 157 -22.81 9.64 -17.78
CA GLN A 157 -24.12 9.27 -18.30
C GLN A 157 -24.14 9.27 -19.83
N LYS A 158 -23.50 10.24 -20.49
CA LYS A 158 -23.38 10.29 -21.96
C LYS A 158 -22.55 9.11 -22.49
N GLU A 159 -21.43 8.81 -21.87
CA GLU A 159 -20.60 7.64 -22.21
C GLU A 159 -21.35 6.33 -21.95
N VAL A 160 -22.03 6.19 -20.80
CA VAL A 160 -22.86 5.03 -20.51
C VAL A 160 -24.00 4.89 -21.52
N VAL A 161 -24.61 5.99 -21.99
CA VAL A 161 -25.65 5.96 -23.04
C VAL A 161 -25.06 5.57 -24.41
N ALA A 162 -23.89 6.10 -24.77
CA ALA A 162 -23.18 5.75 -26.01
C ALA A 162 -22.76 4.27 -26.02
N VAL A 163 -22.21 3.79 -24.91
CA VAL A 163 -21.78 2.40 -24.72
C VAL A 163 -22.98 1.47 -24.46
N ARG A 164 -24.14 2.00 -24.06
CA ARG A 164 -25.40 1.23 -23.85
C ARG A 164 -25.79 0.42 -25.07
N LEU A 165 -25.63 0.97 -26.27
CA LEU A 165 -25.98 0.30 -27.52
C LEU A 165 -25.08 -0.91 -27.79
N LEU A 166 -23.79 -0.82 -27.43
CA LEU A 166 -22.82 -1.91 -27.54
C LEU A 166 -23.00 -2.96 -26.45
N LEU A 167 -23.37 -2.52 -25.24
CA LEU A 167 -23.56 -3.38 -24.08
C LEU A 167 -24.94 -4.07 -24.06
N ARG A 168 -25.96 -3.52 -24.74
CA ARG A 168 -27.33 -4.09 -24.79
C ARG A 168 -27.39 -5.57 -25.19
N PRO A 169 -26.70 -6.07 -26.23
CA PRO A 169 -26.71 -7.50 -26.57
C PRO A 169 -25.99 -8.36 -25.52
N VAL A 170 -24.93 -7.85 -24.89
CA VAL A 170 -24.18 -8.56 -23.85
C VAL A 170 -25.01 -8.68 -22.56
N PHE A 171 -25.62 -7.58 -22.11
CA PHE A 171 -26.53 -7.58 -20.98
C PHE A 171 -27.78 -8.40 -21.27
N ALA A 172 -28.36 -8.35 -22.48
CA ALA A 172 -29.50 -9.18 -22.85
C ALA A 172 -29.15 -10.68 -22.75
N LYS A 173 -27.97 -11.10 -23.22
CA LYS A 173 -27.48 -12.48 -23.08
C LYS A 173 -27.26 -12.88 -21.62
N HIS A 174 -26.72 -11.98 -20.80
CA HIS A 174 -26.51 -12.23 -19.37
C HIS A 174 -27.82 -12.29 -18.57
N PHE A 175 -28.75 -11.37 -18.84
CA PHE A 175 -30.07 -11.36 -18.21
C PHE A 175 -30.93 -12.55 -18.65
N TRP A 176 -30.83 -12.97 -19.92
CA TRP A 176 -31.46 -14.21 -20.40
C TRP A 176 -30.85 -15.43 -19.74
N ARG A 177 -29.52 -15.52 -19.58
CA ARG A 177 -28.88 -16.59 -18.81
C ARG A 177 -29.37 -16.60 -17.36
N PHE A 178 -29.51 -15.43 -16.73
CA PHE A 178 -29.95 -15.35 -15.34
C PHE A 178 -31.43 -15.75 -15.18
N ARG A 179 -32.32 -15.26 -16.07
CA ARG A 179 -33.74 -15.67 -16.10
C ARG A 179 -33.90 -17.14 -16.46
N PHE A 180 -33.14 -17.65 -17.41
CA PHE A 180 -33.17 -19.05 -17.82
C PHE A 180 -32.65 -19.97 -16.72
N ASN A 181 -31.58 -19.59 -16.00
CA ASN A 181 -31.10 -20.31 -14.84
C ASN A 181 -32.10 -20.28 -13.68
N LYS A 182 -32.85 -19.19 -13.51
CA LYS A 182 -33.94 -19.13 -12.53
C LYS A 182 -35.08 -20.10 -12.90
N ILE A 183 -35.48 -20.16 -14.17
CA ILE A 183 -36.49 -21.12 -14.67
C ILE A 183 -35.98 -22.57 -14.58
N LEU A 184 -34.70 -22.81 -14.89
CA LEU A 184 -34.08 -24.12 -14.72
C LEU A 184 -34.00 -24.51 -13.24
N SER A 185 -33.74 -23.57 -12.33
CA SER A 185 -33.72 -23.85 -10.89
C SER A 185 -35.09 -24.28 -10.35
N THR A 186 -36.19 -23.74 -10.92
CA THR A 186 -37.55 -24.18 -10.56
C THR A 186 -37.91 -25.55 -11.13
N LEU A 187 -37.32 -25.93 -12.28
CA LEU A 187 -37.59 -27.22 -12.93
C LEU A 187 -36.61 -28.34 -12.51
N ARG A 188 -35.44 -27.99 -11.97
CA ARG A 188 -34.40 -28.90 -11.48
C ARG A 188 -34.91 -29.95 -10.49
N PRO A 189 -35.63 -29.59 -9.40
CA PRO A 189 -36.10 -30.58 -8.45
C PRO A 189 -37.09 -31.59 -9.07
N ALA A 190 -37.87 -31.18 -10.08
CA ALA A 190 -38.76 -32.10 -10.80
C ALA A 190 -38.00 -33.07 -11.72
N TRP A 191 -36.92 -32.61 -12.34
CA TRP A 191 -36.05 -33.44 -13.18
C TRP A 191 -35.22 -34.41 -12.35
N ASP A 192 -34.67 -33.94 -11.22
CA ASP A 192 -33.92 -34.77 -10.29
C ASP A 192 -34.82 -35.83 -9.66
N ALA A 193 -36.08 -35.50 -9.32
CA ALA A 193 -37.05 -36.48 -8.85
C ALA A 193 -37.42 -37.54 -9.90
N LYS A 194 -37.58 -37.15 -11.18
CA LYS A 194 -37.82 -38.13 -12.27
C LYS A 194 -36.61 -39.02 -12.52
N ARG A 195 -35.40 -38.45 -12.50
CA ARG A 195 -34.16 -39.19 -12.69
C ARG A 195 -33.90 -40.16 -11.53
N ALA A 196 -34.14 -39.71 -10.30
CA ALA A 196 -34.06 -40.56 -9.11
C ALA A 196 -35.03 -41.75 -9.22
N ARG A 197 -36.30 -41.51 -9.60
CA ARG A 197 -37.27 -42.60 -9.84
C ARG A 197 -36.81 -43.58 -10.91
N TYR A 198 -36.32 -43.09 -12.04
CA TYR A 198 -35.82 -43.95 -13.12
C TYR A 198 -34.60 -44.78 -12.69
N VAL A 199 -33.67 -44.16 -11.94
CA VAL A 199 -32.50 -44.85 -11.39
C VAL A 199 -32.93 -45.86 -10.32
N ASP A 200 -33.89 -45.55 -9.46
CA ASP A 200 -34.42 -46.48 -8.46
C ASP A 200 -35.11 -47.68 -9.12
N GLU A 201 -35.94 -47.47 -10.14
CA GLU A 201 -36.59 -48.55 -10.89
C GLU A 201 -35.55 -49.44 -11.61
N THR A 202 -34.56 -48.82 -12.25
CA THR A 202 -33.51 -49.55 -12.97
C THR A 202 -32.59 -50.29 -12.00
N THR A 203 -32.24 -49.69 -10.87
CA THR A 203 -31.40 -50.32 -9.84
C THR A 203 -32.13 -51.47 -9.18
N VAL A 204 -33.45 -51.40 -8.92
CA VAL A 204 -34.23 -52.54 -8.41
C VAL A 204 -34.19 -53.72 -9.39
N SER A 205 -34.35 -53.45 -10.70
CA SER A 205 -34.30 -54.49 -11.73
C SER A 205 -32.91 -55.16 -11.84
N VAL A 206 -31.85 -54.36 -11.77
CA VAL A 206 -30.47 -54.83 -11.97
C VAL A 206 -29.82 -55.33 -10.66
N ARG A 207 -30.40 -55.02 -9.48
CA ARG A 207 -29.90 -55.43 -8.15
C ARG A 207 -29.75 -56.94 -8.03
N GLY A 208 -30.66 -57.73 -8.59
CA GLY A 208 -30.57 -59.19 -8.59
C GLY A 208 -29.33 -59.71 -9.32
N ILE A 209 -28.95 -59.06 -10.42
CA ILE A 209 -27.83 -59.45 -11.27
C ILE A 209 -26.49 -58.97 -10.68
N LEU A 210 -26.46 -57.76 -10.10
CA LEU A 210 -25.22 -57.18 -9.56
C LEU A 210 -24.87 -57.67 -8.16
N ARG A 211 -25.83 -58.19 -7.37
CA ARG A 211 -25.58 -58.62 -5.99
C ARG A 211 -24.47 -59.67 -5.84
N PRO A 212 -24.37 -60.71 -6.68
CA PRO A 212 -23.28 -61.69 -6.60
C PRO A 212 -21.92 -61.04 -6.93
N ALA A 213 -21.87 -60.21 -7.97
CA ALA A 213 -20.64 -59.52 -8.39
C ALA A 213 -20.14 -58.52 -7.33
N LEU A 214 -21.04 -57.72 -6.77
CA LEU A 214 -20.73 -56.79 -5.68
C LEU A 214 -20.31 -57.52 -4.40
N SER A 215 -20.95 -58.64 -4.07
CA SER A 215 -20.56 -59.44 -2.90
C SER A 215 -19.16 -60.02 -3.06
N SER A 216 -18.84 -60.54 -4.24
CA SER A 216 -17.49 -61.03 -4.57
C SER A 216 -16.44 -59.90 -4.53
N PHE A 217 -16.78 -58.74 -5.07
CA PHE A 217 -15.90 -57.56 -5.04
C PHE A 217 -15.66 -57.04 -3.62
N ILE A 218 -16.71 -56.91 -2.80
CA ILE A 218 -16.59 -56.51 -1.39
C ILE A 218 -15.79 -57.55 -0.60
N TRP A 219 -16.00 -58.84 -0.86
CA TRP A 219 -15.22 -59.90 -0.23
C TRP A 219 -13.74 -59.79 -0.62
N ARG A 220 -13.42 -59.55 -1.89
CA ARG A 220 -12.04 -59.27 -2.34
C ARG A 220 -11.43 -58.09 -1.61
N ILE A 221 -12.12 -56.96 -1.52
CA ILE A 221 -11.62 -55.78 -0.80
C ILE A 221 -11.38 -56.11 0.68
N ARG A 222 -12.33 -56.78 1.34
CA ARG A 222 -12.18 -57.18 2.75
C ARG A 222 -11.02 -58.16 2.94
N PHE A 223 -10.89 -59.15 2.06
CA PHE A 223 -9.80 -60.12 2.09
C PHE A 223 -8.45 -59.43 1.89
N THR A 224 -8.32 -58.54 0.90
CA THR A 224 -7.08 -57.76 0.69
C THR A 224 -6.71 -56.92 1.91
N ARG A 225 -7.69 -56.36 2.62
CA ARG A 225 -7.46 -55.58 3.85
C ARG A 225 -7.03 -56.45 5.04
N VAL A 226 -7.55 -57.67 5.15
CA VAL A 226 -7.08 -58.66 6.15
C VAL A 226 -5.68 -59.14 5.81
N VAL A 227 -5.40 -59.43 4.53
CA VAL A 227 -4.06 -59.80 4.09
C VAL A 227 -3.06 -58.68 4.35
N SER A 228 -3.39 -57.41 4.09
CA SER A 228 -2.48 -56.29 4.36
C SER A 228 -2.15 -56.13 5.85
N THR A 229 -3.10 -56.41 6.74
CA THR A 229 -2.87 -56.35 8.19
C THR A 229 -2.04 -57.53 8.70
N MET A 230 -2.19 -58.71 8.10
CA MET A 230 -1.33 -59.86 8.40
C MET A 230 0.06 -59.78 7.74
N ASN A 231 0.22 -58.99 6.67
CA ASN A 231 1.45 -58.97 5.88
C ASN A 231 2.66 -58.48 6.68
N SER A 232 2.48 -57.53 7.62
CA SER A 232 3.59 -57.09 8.49
C SER A 232 4.02 -58.18 9.46
N GLN A 233 3.07 -58.92 10.05
CA GLN A 233 3.38 -60.03 10.94
C GLN A 233 4.02 -61.20 10.20
N LEU A 234 3.55 -61.50 8.98
CA LEU A 234 4.14 -62.53 8.12
C LEU A 234 5.53 -62.12 7.63
N PHE A 235 5.73 -60.86 7.27
CA PHE A 235 7.03 -60.31 6.89
C PHE A 235 8.03 -60.45 8.02
N TRP A 236 7.72 -59.97 9.22
CA TRP A 236 8.64 -60.09 10.36
C TRP A 236 8.89 -61.55 10.74
N LYS A 237 7.87 -62.42 10.77
CA LYS A 237 8.08 -63.86 11.00
C LYS A 237 8.96 -64.53 9.95
N ALA A 238 8.83 -64.16 8.69
CA ALA A 238 9.69 -64.68 7.62
C ALA A 238 11.11 -64.11 7.72
N TYR A 239 11.24 -62.81 8.03
CA TYR A 239 12.50 -62.12 8.22
C TYR A 239 13.31 -62.73 9.36
N TYR A 240 12.71 -62.87 10.56
CA TYR A 240 13.31 -63.54 11.72
C TYR A 240 13.79 -64.96 11.40
N ARG A 241 13.05 -65.69 10.56
CA ARG A 241 13.40 -67.06 10.18
C ARG A 241 14.59 -67.12 9.22
N TRP A 242 14.75 -66.12 8.35
CA TRP A 242 15.76 -66.15 7.28
C TRP A 242 17.03 -65.36 7.63
N HIS A 243 16.95 -64.44 8.58
CA HIS A 243 18.06 -63.58 9.01
C HIS A 243 18.33 -63.74 10.51
N SER A 244 18.28 -64.98 11.02
CA SER A 244 18.57 -65.27 12.44
C SER A 244 19.98 -64.83 12.84
N ASN A 245 20.95 -65.04 11.95
CA ASN A 245 22.36 -64.75 12.22
C ASN A 245 22.66 -63.24 12.21
N GLU A 246 21.96 -62.44 11.39
CA GLU A 246 22.14 -60.98 11.39
C GLU A 246 21.65 -60.35 12.70
N LEU A 247 20.55 -60.86 13.25
CA LEU A 247 19.99 -60.39 14.52
C LEU A 247 20.83 -60.80 15.75
N GLU A 248 21.52 -61.94 15.70
CA GLU A 248 22.50 -62.32 16.73
C GLU A 248 23.72 -61.38 16.70
N THR A 249 24.23 -61.05 15.50
CA THR A 249 25.33 -60.08 15.33
C THR A 249 24.94 -58.68 15.82
N GLU A 250 23.75 -58.18 15.48
CA GLU A 250 23.26 -56.88 15.95
C GLU A 250 23.01 -56.86 17.48
N ALA A 251 22.59 -57.98 18.08
CA ALA A 251 22.44 -58.09 19.53
C ALA A 251 23.80 -58.11 20.26
N GLU A 252 24.83 -58.72 19.68
CA GLU A 252 26.20 -58.68 20.17
C GLU A 252 26.80 -57.26 20.03
N GLU A 253 26.58 -56.58 18.91
CA GLU A 253 27.02 -55.19 18.69
C GLU A 253 26.34 -54.21 19.67
N MET A 254 25.02 -54.33 19.88
CA MET A 254 24.29 -53.52 20.86
C MET A 254 24.78 -53.77 22.29
N ASN A 255 25.02 -55.02 22.69
CA ASN A 255 25.61 -55.32 24.00
C ASN A 255 27.03 -54.78 24.16
N THR A 256 27.80 -54.66 23.07
CA THR A 256 29.14 -54.06 23.10
C THR A 256 29.06 -52.54 23.28
N ILE A 257 28.08 -51.87 22.65
CA ILE A 257 27.84 -50.42 22.79
C ILE A 257 27.40 -50.07 24.22
N PHE A 258 26.51 -50.85 24.84
CA PHE A 258 26.05 -50.61 26.21
C PHE A 258 27.10 -50.87 27.30
N ASN A 259 28.18 -51.62 27.00
CA ASN A 259 29.27 -51.86 27.95
C ASN A 259 30.37 -50.77 27.93
N ILE A 260 30.39 -49.87 26.94
CA ILE A 260 31.40 -48.81 26.82
C ILE A 260 31.02 -47.56 27.65
N GLU A 261 29.75 -47.37 28.03
CA GLU A 261 29.29 -46.22 28.83
C GLU A 261 29.46 -46.34 30.36
N VAL A 262 30.07 -47.42 30.88
CA VAL A 262 30.15 -47.68 32.34
C VAL A 262 31.49 -47.29 32.98
N TYR A 263 32.47 -46.78 32.22
CA TYR A 263 33.74 -46.28 32.78
C TYR A 263 33.99 -44.83 32.39
N ASP A 264 33.27 -43.89 33.01
CA ASP A 264 33.69 -42.49 33.17
C ASP A 264 32.79 -41.81 34.25
N GLU A 265 32.88 -42.30 35.49
CA GLU A 265 32.49 -41.54 36.70
C GLU A 265 33.54 -41.79 37.81
N GLU A 266 34.55 -40.93 37.87
CA GLU A 266 35.30 -40.58 39.09
C GLU A 266 35.69 -39.09 39.08
#